data_AF-A0A929UBT4-F1
#
_entry.id   AF-A0A929UBT4-F1
#
_cell.length_a   1.000
_cell.length_b   1.000
_cell.length_c   1.000
_cell.angle_alpha   90.00
_cell.angle_beta   90.00
_cell.angle_gamma   90.00
#
_symmetry.space_group_name_H-M   'P 1'
#
loop_
_entity.id
_entity.type
_entity.pdbx_description
1 polymer ?
#
loop_
_entity_poly.entity_id
_entity_poly.type
_entity_poly.pdbx_seq_one_letter_code
_entity_poly.pdbx_strand_id
1 'polypeptide(L)'
;MSKKFYLLILTAFLLALFLCFPLERNSVKTQKRELLKRASYTEAENSGLVFSKEPGFYEKGFDLKILYRGPHPGGKIYYTLDGSIPTESSALYKEPLHLTDPTPNPNLYASRDDVSAGLQKEKLKEAGAINPPLYAVPSFPVDKCVVIRAVYYKAKGEPAEVETASYFIGYRNRPGYQNLPVVSLVSDPTYLFNPDYGIYVLGSDFDRFVSEGMPETKKLWFFWAANYFRYGRESEREASANFFDADHRFLCNQNIGIRIQGHASRSNNPKSLNLYARKSYDGNSSFQCRLDHLPYPEKRLNLFSGGSDQDTLFRDYLAMHFGKKENFSTMRFSPCLLFLNGEYWGFYQMAERYDALYFAHHYRVNPDNVVYIKEGEVNLGLSSDLALYEELQKWISENDMTVPENYKKACEKIDMDSLLSYYAFEIYIANGDWPFSNVGLWRTRETGKGKYEDGKWRYVLF
;
A
#
# COMPACT_ATOMS: atom_id res chain seq x y z
N MET A 1 67.03 -1.52 16.30
CA MET A 1 65.83 -1.44 17.16
C MET A 1 65.33 -2.87 17.40
N SER A 2 65.34 -3.38 18.63
CA SER A 2 65.15 -4.82 18.89
C SER A 2 63.66 -5.21 18.96
N LYS A 3 63.32 -6.46 18.64
CA LYS A 3 61.95 -7.03 18.71
C LYS A 3 61.23 -6.77 20.04
N LYS A 4 61.96 -6.52 21.14
CA LYS A 4 61.39 -6.18 22.45
C LYS A 4 60.73 -4.80 22.47
N PHE A 5 61.19 -3.85 21.65
CA PHE A 5 60.62 -2.50 21.59
C PHE A 5 59.26 -2.48 20.86
N TYR A 6 59.12 -3.27 19.79
CA TYR A 6 57.84 -3.45 19.08
C TYR A 6 56.79 -4.14 19.95
N LEU A 7 57.20 -5.15 20.75
CA LEU A 7 56.28 -5.85 21.63
C LEU A 7 55.75 -4.93 22.73
N LEU A 8 56.60 -4.06 23.30
CA LEU A 8 56.19 -3.08 24.31
C LEU A 8 55.18 -2.07 23.76
N ILE A 9 55.40 -1.56 22.54
CA ILE A 9 54.49 -0.62 21.89
C ILE A 9 53.15 -1.31 21.57
N LEU A 10 53.16 -2.56 21.09
CA LEU A 10 51.93 -3.30 20.82
C LEU A 10 51.12 -3.58 22.08
N THR A 11 51.78 -3.95 23.19
CA THR A 11 51.09 -4.15 24.47
C THR A 11 50.55 -2.86 25.05
N ALA A 12 51.25 -1.73 24.91
CA ALA A 12 50.76 -0.43 25.36
C ALA A 12 49.55 0.05 24.53
N PHE A 13 49.55 -0.22 23.22
CA PHE A 13 48.44 0.11 22.33
C PHE A 13 47.19 -0.75 22.60
N LEU A 14 47.37 -2.05 22.89
CA LEU A 14 46.28 -2.96 23.25
C LEU A 14 45.68 -2.66 24.63
N LEU A 15 46.51 -2.26 25.61
CA LEU A 15 46.01 -1.83 26.93
C LEU A 15 45.27 -0.48 26.86
N ALA A 16 45.70 0.44 26.01
CA ALA A 16 44.98 1.71 25.78
C ALA A 16 43.61 1.48 25.10
N LEU A 17 43.51 0.50 24.19
CA LEU A 17 42.24 0.10 23.57
C LEU A 17 41.26 -0.53 24.57
N PHE A 18 41.73 -1.22 25.62
CA PHE A 18 40.87 -1.80 26.65
C PHE A 18 40.44 -0.80 27.74
N LEU A 19 41.18 0.29 27.95
CA LEU A 19 40.86 1.31 28.96
C LEU A 19 39.98 2.45 28.43
N CYS A 20 39.83 2.60 27.10
CA CYS A 20 39.01 3.64 26.48
C CYS A 20 37.60 3.19 26.04
N PHE A 21 37.25 1.90 26.17
CA PHE A 21 35.89 1.43 25.93
C PHE A 21 35.22 1.04 27.26
N PRO A 22 34.19 1.78 27.72
CA PRO A 22 33.41 1.32 28.85
C PRO A 22 32.69 0.04 28.44
N LEU A 23 33.08 -1.10 29.03
CA LEU A 23 32.35 -2.36 28.93
C LEU A 23 30.87 -2.11 29.29
N GLU A 24 30.03 -2.13 28.26
CA GLU A 24 28.58 -2.03 28.33
C GLU A 24 27.99 -3.12 29.23
N ARG A 25 27.88 -2.86 30.53
CA ARG A 25 26.98 -3.63 31.42
C ARG A 25 25.50 -3.53 30.98
N ASN A 26 25.17 -2.60 30.09
CA ASN A 26 23.85 -2.49 29.47
C ASN A 26 23.64 -3.50 28.33
N SER A 27 24.68 -3.93 27.62
CA SER A 27 24.56 -4.85 26.47
C SER A 27 24.09 -6.24 26.89
N VAL A 28 24.64 -6.80 27.97
CA VAL A 28 24.28 -8.14 28.47
C VAL A 28 22.89 -8.17 29.10
N LYS A 29 22.47 -7.11 29.80
CA LYS A 29 21.10 -7.00 30.34
C LYS A 29 20.08 -6.82 29.21
N THR A 30 20.41 -6.05 28.17
CA THR A 30 19.55 -5.85 27.00
C THR A 30 19.43 -7.12 26.16
N GLN A 31 20.53 -7.82 25.88
CA GLN A 31 20.51 -9.13 25.20
C GLN A 31 19.76 -10.19 26.00
N LYS A 32 19.94 -10.26 27.32
CA LYS A 32 19.19 -11.20 28.16
C LYS A 32 17.70 -10.85 28.22
N ARG A 33 17.34 -9.57 28.17
CA ARG A 33 15.95 -9.09 28.12
C ARG A 33 15.31 -9.28 26.74
N GLU A 34 16.09 -9.19 25.65
CA GLU A 34 15.68 -9.56 24.29
C GLU A 34 15.55 -11.06 24.10
N LEU A 35 16.43 -11.87 24.69
CA LEU A 35 16.33 -13.33 24.71
C LEU A 35 15.15 -13.81 25.55
N LEU A 36 14.89 -13.19 26.70
CA LEU A 36 13.70 -13.47 27.52
C LEU A 36 12.42 -12.96 26.85
N LYS A 37 12.45 -11.80 26.17
CA LYS A 37 11.34 -11.34 25.32
C LYS A 37 11.10 -12.28 24.15
N ARG A 38 12.15 -12.75 23.45
CA ARG A 38 12.06 -13.75 22.39
C ARG A 38 11.51 -15.07 22.91
N ALA A 39 11.96 -15.53 24.07
CA ALA A 39 11.47 -16.76 24.70
C ALA A 39 9.99 -16.65 25.11
N SER A 40 9.57 -15.52 25.70
CA SER A 40 8.16 -15.26 26.01
C SER A 40 7.31 -14.97 24.77
N TYR A 41 7.89 -14.41 23.71
CA TYR A 41 7.26 -14.27 22.39
C TYR A 41 7.10 -15.63 21.72
N THR A 42 8.07 -16.54 21.81
CA THR A 42 7.98 -17.88 21.18
C THR A 42 6.98 -18.81 21.84
N GLU A 43 6.65 -18.62 23.13
CA GLU A 43 5.55 -19.36 23.79
C GLU A 43 4.17 -18.79 23.44
N ALA A 44 4.06 -17.48 23.18
CA ALA A 44 2.82 -16.83 22.75
C ALA A 44 2.55 -17.00 21.23
N GLU A 45 3.58 -16.93 20.38
CA GLU A 45 3.52 -17.11 18.90
C GLU A 45 3.21 -18.55 18.49
N ASN A 46 3.35 -19.54 19.38
CA ASN A 46 2.92 -20.90 19.11
C ASN A 46 1.52 -21.22 19.66
N SER A 47 0.81 -20.21 20.19
CA SER A 47 -0.56 -20.35 20.62
C SER A 47 -1.52 -19.72 19.60
N GLY A 48 -2.30 -20.56 18.89
CA GLY A 48 -3.20 -20.11 17.85
C GLY A 48 -3.60 -21.22 16.88
N LEU A 49 -4.32 -20.82 15.84
CA LEU A 49 -4.56 -21.65 14.67
C LEU A 49 -3.29 -21.73 13.83
N VAL A 50 -2.99 -22.91 13.31
CA VAL A 50 -1.80 -23.17 12.49
C VAL A 50 -2.18 -24.05 11.32
N PHE A 51 -1.84 -23.59 10.13
CA PHE A 51 -1.90 -24.40 8.92
C PHE A 51 -0.67 -25.33 8.83
N SER A 52 -0.88 -26.59 8.46
CA SER A 52 0.22 -27.57 8.35
C SER A 52 1.21 -27.31 7.21
N LYS A 53 0.91 -26.36 6.35
CA LYS A 53 1.73 -25.89 5.23
C LYS A 53 1.74 -24.37 5.26
N GLU A 54 2.89 -23.78 4.94
CA GLU A 54 3.03 -22.32 4.82
C GLU A 54 2.23 -21.83 3.60
N PRO A 55 1.60 -20.64 3.65
CA PRO A 55 1.04 -20.02 2.44
C PRO A 55 2.10 -19.94 1.34
N GLY A 56 1.75 -20.19 0.09
CA GLY A 56 2.76 -20.19 -0.97
C GLY A 56 2.43 -20.99 -2.22
N PHE A 57 3.49 -21.26 -2.97
CA PHE A 57 3.43 -21.83 -4.31
C PHE A 57 3.80 -23.31 -4.27
N TYR A 58 2.90 -24.15 -4.77
CA TYR A 58 3.01 -25.60 -4.75
C TYR A 58 2.83 -26.17 -6.15
N GLU A 59 3.64 -27.17 -6.51
CA GLU A 59 3.59 -27.77 -7.85
C GLU A 59 2.36 -28.66 -8.05
N LYS A 60 1.92 -29.37 -7.01
CA LYS A 60 0.81 -30.32 -7.04
C LYS A 60 -0.11 -30.09 -5.85
N GLY A 61 -1.36 -30.55 -6.00
CA GLY A 61 -2.32 -30.55 -4.91
C GLY A 61 -1.86 -31.37 -3.70
N PHE A 62 -2.36 -31.01 -2.53
CA PHE A 62 -1.95 -31.61 -1.25
C PHE A 62 -3.05 -31.48 -0.19
N ASP A 63 -2.96 -32.30 0.86
CA ASP A 63 -3.88 -32.23 1.99
C ASP A 63 -3.39 -31.23 3.04
N LEU A 64 -4.18 -30.19 3.27
CA LEU A 64 -3.93 -29.20 4.30
C LEU A 64 -4.63 -29.59 5.61
N LYS A 65 -3.85 -29.72 6.68
CA LYS A 65 -4.36 -29.80 8.04
C LYS A 65 -4.45 -28.43 8.70
N ILE A 66 -5.51 -28.20 9.46
CA ILE A 66 -5.68 -27.02 10.31
C ILE A 66 -5.61 -27.49 11.77
N LEU A 67 -4.69 -26.92 12.53
CA LEU A 67 -4.40 -27.33 13.90
C LEU A 67 -4.65 -26.15 14.83
N TYR A 68 -5.20 -26.42 16.01
CA TYR A 68 -5.17 -25.44 17.10
C TYR A 68 -4.10 -25.86 18.11
N ARG A 69 -3.16 -24.96 18.38
CA ARG A 69 -2.17 -25.11 19.44
C ARG A 69 -2.50 -24.07 20.49
N GLY A 70 -3.02 -24.45 21.64
CA GLY A 70 -3.36 -23.46 22.66
C GLY A 70 -3.86 -24.08 23.95
N PRO A 71 -3.97 -23.29 25.02
CA PRO A 71 -4.23 -23.80 26.38
C PRO A 71 -5.66 -24.31 26.58
N HIS A 72 -6.56 -24.09 25.61
CA HIS A 72 -7.97 -24.48 25.69
C HIS A 72 -8.32 -25.53 24.64
N PRO A 73 -7.89 -26.80 24.80
CA PRO A 73 -8.28 -27.88 23.90
C PRO A 73 -9.80 -28.17 24.00
N GLY A 74 -10.40 -28.65 22.91
CA GLY A 74 -11.82 -29.07 22.87
C GLY A 74 -12.81 -28.10 22.23
N GLY A 75 -12.34 -27.02 21.62
CA GLY A 75 -13.13 -26.15 20.74
C GLY A 75 -13.25 -26.68 19.32
N LYS A 76 -13.91 -25.91 18.45
CA LYS A 76 -14.19 -26.25 17.06
C LYS A 76 -13.50 -25.28 16.12
N ILE A 77 -13.05 -25.78 14.97
CA ILE A 77 -12.44 -24.97 13.91
C ILE A 77 -13.47 -24.81 12.79
N TYR A 78 -13.74 -23.56 12.40
CA TYR A 78 -14.62 -23.23 11.29
C TYR A 78 -13.81 -22.53 10.21
N TYR A 79 -14.16 -22.75 8.94
CA TYR A 79 -13.42 -22.17 7.83
C TYR A 79 -14.31 -21.76 6.65
N THR A 80 -13.75 -20.90 5.79
CA THR A 80 -14.34 -20.42 4.54
C THR A 80 -13.29 -20.47 3.43
N LEU A 81 -13.76 -20.58 2.19
CA LEU A 81 -12.91 -20.65 0.98
C LEU A 81 -13.15 -19.48 0.01
N ASP A 82 -14.09 -18.59 0.33
CA ASP A 82 -14.55 -17.47 -0.50
C ASP A 82 -14.07 -16.10 0.04
N GLY A 83 -13.27 -16.10 1.11
CA GLY A 83 -12.77 -14.90 1.78
C GLY A 83 -13.69 -14.33 2.86
N SER A 84 -14.91 -14.86 3.05
CA SER A 84 -15.80 -14.42 4.14
C SER A 84 -15.21 -14.72 5.53
N ILE A 85 -15.52 -13.90 6.53
CA ILE A 85 -15.09 -14.17 7.91
C ILE A 85 -15.81 -15.44 8.40
N PRO A 86 -15.09 -16.52 8.79
CA PRO A 86 -15.77 -17.72 9.25
C PRO A 86 -16.51 -17.48 10.56
N THR A 87 -17.69 -18.09 10.69
CA THR A 87 -18.51 -18.08 11.91
C THR A 87 -18.91 -19.50 12.31
N GLU A 88 -19.65 -19.67 13.40
CA GLU A 88 -20.18 -20.99 13.79
C GLU A 88 -21.17 -21.60 12.78
N SER A 89 -21.69 -20.80 11.83
CA SER A 89 -22.51 -21.29 10.70
C SER A 89 -21.69 -21.70 9.48
N SER A 90 -20.38 -21.40 9.45
CA SER A 90 -19.47 -21.79 8.38
C SER A 90 -19.13 -23.28 8.42
N ALA A 91 -18.31 -23.74 7.46
CA ALA A 91 -17.95 -25.15 7.39
C ALA A 91 -17.12 -25.58 8.62
N LEU A 92 -17.58 -26.62 9.32
CA LEU A 92 -16.84 -27.22 10.43
C LEU A 92 -15.70 -28.07 9.88
N TYR A 93 -14.47 -27.75 10.28
CA TYR A 93 -13.28 -28.53 9.94
C TYR A 93 -13.28 -29.87 10.68
N LYS A 94 -13.32 -30.97 9.93
CA LYS A 94 -13.35 -32.35 10.45
C LYS A 94 -12.19 -33.21 9.97
N GLU A 95 -11.69 -32.93 8.77
CA GLU A 95 -10.65 -33.70 8.11
C GLU A 95 -9.77 -32.79 7.24
N PRO A 96 -8.56 -33.23 6.85
CA PRO A 96 -7.67 -32.44 5.99
C PRO A 96 -8.36 -31.99 4.70
N LEU A 97 -8.11 -30.75 4.29
CA LEU A 97 -8.66 -30.17 3.06
C LEU A 97 -7.75 -30.53 1.88
N HIS A 98 -8.25 -31.29 0.91
CA HIS A 98 -7.51 -31.56 -0.31
C HIS A 98 -7.52 -30.34 -1.23
N LEU A 99 -6.38 -29.67 -1.36
CA LEU A 99 -6.25 -28.45 -2.16
C LEU A 99 -5.76 -28.80 -3.57
N THR A 100 -6.44 -28.26 -4.57
CA THR A 100 -6.09 -28.36 -6.00
C THR A 100 -6.19 -26.99 -6.65
N ASP A 101 -5.69 -26.83 -7.88
CA ASP A 101 -5.82 -25.58 -8.64
C ASP A 101 -7.30 -25.22 -8.86
N PRO A 102 -7.80 -24.11 -8.28
CA PRO A 102 -9.20 -23.73 -8.41
C PRO A 102 -9.49 -22.97 -9.71
N THR A 103 -8.50 -22.69 -10.56
CA THR A 103 -8.64 -21.92 -11.81
C THR A 103 -9.79 -22.39 -12.70
N PRO A 104 -10.05 -23.70 -12.89
CA PRO A 104 -11.16 -24.18 -13.73
C PRO A 104 -12.56 -23.80 -13.22
N ASN A 105 -12.70 -23.43 -11.94
CA ASN A 105 -14.00 -23.05 -11.37
C ASN A 105 -14.48 -21.70 -11.94
N PRO A 106 -15.81 -21.48 -12.05
CA PRO A 106 -16.38 -20.20 -12.43
C PRO A 106 -15.87 -19.05 -11.56
N ASN A 107 -15.84 -17.84 -12.13
CA ASN A 107 -15.48 -16.65 -11.36
C ASN A 107 -16.58 -16.31 -10.35
N LEU A 108 -16.20 -15.99 -9.12
CA LEU A 108 -17.08 -15.50 -8.06
C LEU A 108 -17.19 -13.96 -8.06
N TYR A 109 -16.08 -13.27 -8.32
CA TYR A 109 -15.98 -11.81 -8.16
C TYR A 109 -15.47 -11.10 -9.42
N ALA A 110 -14.54 -11.70 -10.16
CA ALA A 110 -13.90 -11.08 -11.33
C ALA A 110 -14.88 -10.81 -12.47
N SER A 111 -15.98 -11.57 -12.56
CA SER A 111 -17.02 -11.42 -13.58
C SER A 111 -18.14 -10.43 -13.21
N ARG A 112 -18.00 -9.65 -12.14
CA ARG A 112 -18.98 -8.64 -11.75
C ARG A 112 -18.99 -7.47 -12.73
N ASP A 113 -20.17 -6.93 -13.00
CA ASP A 113 -20.40 -5.78 -13.87
C ASP A 113 -20.86 -4.52 -13.10
N ASP A 114 -21.13 -4.65 -11.80
CA ASP A 114 -21.50 -3.57 -10.89
C ASP A 114 -20.29 -2.87 -10.25
N VAL A 115 -19.07 -3.18 -10.70
CA VAL A 115 -17.81 -2.63 -10.17
C VAL A 115 -17.37 -1.34 -10.86
N SER A 116 -18.10 -0.88 -11.88
CA SER A 116 -17.82 0.37 -12.59
C SER A 116 -19.06 0.89 -13.31
N ALA A 117 -19.26 2.21 -13.24
CA ALA A 117 -20.28 2.91 -14.03
C ALA A 117 -20.05 2.76 -15.54
N GLY A 118 -18.79 2.57 -15.98
CA GLY A 118 -18.44 2.36 -17.38
C GLY A 118 -19.03 1.07 -17.96
N LEU A 119 -19.41 0.11 -17.11
CA LEU A 119 -19.99 -1.16 -17.54
C LEU A 119 -21.51 -1.07 -17.75
N GLN A 120 -22.13 0.06 -17.37
CA GLN A 120 -23.58 0.28 -17.43
C GLN A 120 -24.04 0.76 -18.82
N LYS A 121 -23.87 -0.10 -19.84
CA LYS A 121 -24.04 0.24 -21.27
C LYS A 121 -25.33 1.01 -21.61
N GLU A 122 -26.47 0.57 -21.10
CA GLU A 122 -27.75 1.23 -21.39
C GLU A 122 -27.80 2.64 -20.78
N LYS A 123 -27.36 2.79 -19.52
CA LYS A 123 -27.30 4.11 -18.86
C LYS A 123 -26.31 5.03 -19.57
N LEU A 124 -25.17 4.52 -20.02
CA LEU A 124 -24.19 5.29 -20.80
C LEU A 124 -24.82 5.82 -22.09
N LYS A 125 -25.57 4.97 -22.79
CA LYS A 125 -26.27 5.35 -24.02
C LYS A 125 -27.34 6.42 -23.76
N GLU A 126 -28.16 6.24 -22.73
CA GLU A 126 -29.17 7.22 -22.29
C GLU A 126 -28.55 8.56 -21.87
N ALA A 127 -27.36 8.54 -21.28
CA ALA A 127 -26.62 9.72 -20.87
C ALA A 127 -25.91 10.43 -22.03
N GLY A 128 -25.77 9.78 -23.19
CA GLY A 128 -24.88 10.24 -24.27
C GLY A 128 -23.43 10.30 -23.81
N ALA A 129 -23.02 9.32 -22.98
CA ALA A 129 -21.69 9.28 -22.39
C ALA A 129 -20.60 9.14 -23.46
N ILE A 130 -19.48 9.81 -23.22
CA ILE A 130 -18.30 9.75 -24.08
C ILE A 130 -17.27 8.78 -23.49
N ASN A 131 -16.42 8.24 -24.36
CA ASN A 131 -15.30 7.34 -24.04
C ASN A 131 -15.72 6.07 -23.27
N PRO A 132 -16.04 4.94 -23.95
CA PRO A 132 -16.35 3.70 -23.25
C PRO A 132 -15.15 3.23 -22.39
N PRO A 133 -15.37 2.46 -21.32
CA PRO A 133 -14.25 1.87 -20.58
C PRO A 133 -13.46 0.93 -21.49
N LEU A 134 -12.15 0.89 -21.28
CA LEU A 134 -11.24 -0.03 -21.97
C LEU A 134 -11.31 -1.43 -21.36
N TYR A 135 -11.64 -1.53 -20.07
CA TYR A 135 -11.76 -2.78 -19.35
C TYR A 135 -12.98 -3.60 -19.80
N ALA A 136 -12.75 -4.87 -20.10
CA ALA A 136 -13.79 -5.85 -20.35
C ALA A 136 -13.86 -6.85 -19.18
N VAL A 137 -15.08 -7.11 -18.70
CA VAL A 137 -15.32 -8.14 -17.70
C VAL A 137 -14.94 -9.52 -18.28
N PRO A 138 -14.10 -10.31 -17.61
CA PRO A 138 -13.67 -11.61 -18.11
C PRO A 138 -14.85 -12.56 -18.25
N SER A 139 -15.06 -13.05 -19.48
CA SER A 139 -16.03 -14.10 -19.82
C SER A 139 -15.47 -15.52 -19.68
N PHE A 140 -14.21 -15.64 -19.24
CA PHE A 140 -13.49 -16.88 -19.03
C PHE A 140 -13.07 -17.01 -17.55
N PRO A 141 -12.84 -18.24 -17.05
CA PRO A 141 -12.27 -18.43 -15.73
C PRO A 141 -10.91 -17.74 -15.63
N VAL A 142 -10.78 -16.77 -14.73
CA VAL A 142 -9.48 -16.16 -14.43
C VAL A 142 -8.64 -17.15 -13.62
N ASP A 143 -7.33 -16.93 -13.61
CA ASP A 143 -6.39 -17.62 -12.73
C ASP A 143 -6.81 -17.45 -11.26
N LYS A 144 -6.69 -18.53 -10.46
CA LYS A 144 -7.10 -18.52 -9.05
C LYS A 144 -6.10 -19.20 -8.12
N CYS A 145 -6.04 -18.71 -6.89
CA CYS A 145 -5.41 -19.39 -5.76
C CYS A 145 -6.47 -19.84 -4.74
N VAL A 146 -6.15 -20.86 -3.95
CA VAL A 146 -7.03 -21.28 -2.86
C VAL A 146 -6.84 -20.32 -1.70
N VAL A 147 -7.89 -19.63 -1.30
CA VAL A 147 -7.94 -18.84 -0.06
C VAL A 147 -8.59 -19.68 1.02
N ILE A 148 -8.01 -19.66 2.22
CA ILE A 148 -8.59 -20.29 3.40
C ILE A 148 -8.56 -19.27 4.53
N ARG A 149 -9.72 -18.99 5.11
CA ARG A 149 -9.82 -18.32 6.40
C ARG A 149 -10.32 -19.32 7.42
N ALA A 150 -9.68 -19.38 8.58
CA ALA A 150 -10.06 -20.30 9.65
C ALA A 150 -10.13 -19.57 10.99
N VAL A 151 -11.05 -19.99 11.83
CA VAL A 151 -11.23 -19.45 13.19
C VAL A 151 -11.49 -20.57 14.17
N TYR A 152 -10.97 -20.44 15.39
CA TYR A 152 -11.17 -21.40 16.47
C TYR A 152 -12.17 -20.85 17.48
N TYR A 153 -13.28 -21.55 17.65
CA TYR A 153 -14.29 -21.26 18.66
C TYR A 153 -14.04 -22.13 19.89
N LYS A 154 -13.73 -21.48 21.01
CA LYS A 154 -13.63 -22.13 22.32
C LYS A 154 -15.02 -22.65 22.72
N ALA A 155 -15.07 -23.76 23.46
CA ALA A 155 -16.35 -24.32 23.94
C ALA A 155 -17.15 -23.33 24.82
N LYS A 156 -16.45 -22.38 25.47
CA LYS A 156 -17.02 -21.21 26.16
C LYS A 156 -16.05 -20.03 25.98
N GLY A 157 -16.50 -18.94 25.35
CA GLY A 157 -15.74 -17.69 25.21
C GLY A 157 -15.68 -17.17 23.77
N GLU A 158 -15.05 -16.01 23.61
CA GLU A 158 -14.84 -15.34 22.31
C GLU A 158 -14.01 -16.21 21.35
N PRO A 159 -14.26 -16.11 20.02
CA PRO A 159 -13.44 -16.76 19.02
C PRO A 159 -11.98 -16.29 19.09
N ALA A 160 -11.07 -17.15 18.64
CA ALA A 160 -9.69 -16.77 18.37
C ALA A 160 -9.61 -15.78 17.19
N GLU A 161 -8.42 -15.22 16.95
CA GLU A 161 -8.13 -14.46 15.74
C GLU A 161 -8.31 -15.33 14.48
N VAL A 162 -8.74 -14.70 13.39
CA VAL A 162 -8.93 -15.37 12.10
C VAL A 162 -7.58 -15.51 11.42
N GLU A 163 -7.20 -16.75 11.14
CA GLU A 163 -6.00 -17.04 10.35
C GLU A 163 -6.35 -17.13 8.86
N THR A 164 -5.54 -16.49 8.02
CA THR A 164 -5.79 -16.41 6.58
C THR A 164 -4.56 -16.84 5.78
N ALA A 165 -4.75 -17.73 4.81
CA ALA A 165 -3.69 -18.26 3.96
C ALA A 165 -4.13 -18.42 2.50
N SER A 166 -3.21 -18.12 1.60
CA SER A 166 -3.36 -18.28 0.15
C SER A 166 -2.38 -19.30 -0.42
N TYR A 167 -2.88 -20.24 -1.23
CA TYR A 167 -2.12 -21.33 -1.82
C TYR A 167 -2.25 -21.34 -3.35
N PHE A 168 -1.11 -21.21 -4.04
CA PHE A 168 -1.01 -21.18 -5.50
C PHE A 168 -0.56 -22.55 -6.00
N ILE A 169 -1.44 -23.30 -6.66
CA ILE A 169 -1.17 -24.69 -7.06
C ILE A 169 -0.99 -24.78 -8.57
N GLY A 170 0.15 -25.32 -9.02
CA GLY A 170 0.48 -25.45 -10.44
C GLY A 170 1.06 -24.18 -11.09
N TYR A 171 1.53 -23.21 -10.30
CA TYR A 171 1.99 -21.91 -10.81
C TYR A 171 3.47 -21.88 -11.24
N ARG A 172 4.28 -22.88 -10.86
CA ARG A 172 5.74 -22.91 -11.11
C ARG A 172 6.13 -22.62 -12.57
N ASN A 173 5.36 -23.15 -13.52
CA ASN A 173 5.61 -22.99 -14.95
C ASN A 173 4.49 -22.20 -15.65
N ARG A 174 3.58 -21.56 -14.90
CA ARG A 174 2.50 -20.77 -15.50
C ARG A 174 3.11 -19.49 -16.08
N PRO A 175 2.92 -19.18 -17.37
CA PRO A 175 3.52 -17.99 -17.98
C PRO A 175 2.94 -16.72 -17.37
N GLY A 176 3.76 -15.68 -17.24
CA GLY A 176 3.34 -14.36 -16.75
C GLY A 176 3.49 -14.15 -15.24
N TYR A 177 3.99 -15.15 -14.51
CA TYR A 177 4.22 -15.06 -13.06
C TYR A 177 5.70 -14.99 -12.68
N GLN A 178 6.61 -15.29 -13.60
CA GLN A 178 8.04 -15.31 -13.35
C GLN A 178 8.56 -13.92 -13.00
N ASN A 179 9.41 -13.82 -11.97
CA ASN A 179 10.08 -12.58 -11.53
C ASN A 179 9.11 -11.46 -11.12
N LEU A 180 7.88 -11.79 -10.74
CA LEU A 180 6.88 -10.83 -10.29
C LEU A 180 6.41 -11.17 -8.88
N PRO A 181 6.54 -10.24 -7.92
CA PRO A 181 5.90 -10.35 -6.61
C PRO A 181 4.39 -10.55 -6.73
N VAL A 182 3.82 -11.28 -5.77
CA VAL A 182 2.38 -11.52 -5.70
C VAL A 182 1.86 -11.01 -4.36
N VAL A 183 0.75 -10.28 -4.40
CA VAL A 183 -0.01 -9.89 -3.22
C VAL A 183 -1.36 -10.60 -3.30
N SER A 184 -1.69 -11.42 -2.30
CA SER A 184 -3.03 -11.96 -2.13
C SER A 184 -3.75 -11.17 -1.05
N LEU A 185 -4.74 -10.38 -1.45
CA LEU A 185 -5.63 -9.66 -0.55
C LEU A 185 -6.91 -10.46 -0.33
N VAL A 186 -7.21 -10.70 0.93
CA VAL A 186 -8.41 -11.42 1.35
C VAL A 186 -9.21 -10.54 2.27
N SER A 187 -10.41 -10.17 1.85
CA SER A 187 -11.36 -9.37 2.61
C SER A 187 -12.69 -10.11 2.65
N ASP A 188 -13.49 -9.86 3.69
CA ASP A 188 -14.88 -10.28 3.64
C ASP A 188 -15.51 -9.73 2.34
N PRO A 189 -16.14 -10.56 1.48
CA PRO A 189 -16.71 -10.11 0.22
C PRO A 189 -17.72 -8.98 0.40
N THR A 190 -18.38 -8.93 1.55
CA THR A 190 -19.35 -7.88 1.85
C THR A 190 -18.68 -6.50 2.01
N TYR A 191 -17.48 -6.44 2.58
CA TYR A 191 -16.69 -5.20 2.66
C TYR A 191 -16.31 -4.64 1.29
N LEU A 192 -16.26 -5.49 0.25
CA LEU A 192 -15.93 -5.09 -1.10
C LEU A 192 -17.19 -4.82 -1.93
N PHE A 193 -18.19 -5.72 -1.85
CA PHE A 193 -19.25 -5.83 -2.85
C PHE A 193 -20.67 -5.67 -2.30
N ASN A 194 -20.85 -5.38 -1.01
CA ASN A 194 -22.18 -5.10 -0.48
C ASN A 194 -22.72 -3.76 -1.03
N PRO A 195 -24.01 -3.65 -1.39
CA PRO A 195 -24.59 -2.40 -1.90
C PRO A 195 -24.50 -1.23 -0.91
N ASP A 196 -24.60 -1.47 0.39
CA ASP A 196 -24.68 -0.41 1.41
C ASP A 196 -23.33 -0.02 1.99
N TYR A 197 -22.39 -0.97 2.11
CA TYR A 197 -21.08 -0.70 2.72
C TYR A 197 -19.87 -1.20 1.92
N GLY A 198 -20.09 -1.91 0.82
CA GLY A 198 -19.01 -2.35 -0.07
C GLY A 198 -18.30 -1.18 -0.71
N ILE A 199 -16.97 -1.23 -0.79
CA ILE A 199 -16.15 -0.12 -1.31
C ILE A 199 -15.80 -0.23 -2.80
N TYR A 200 -16.13 -1.34 -3.46
CA TYR A 200 -15.67 -1.65 -4.81
C TYR A 200 -16.78 -1.57 -5.87
N VAL A 201 -18.03 -1.43 -5.44
CA VAL A 201 -19.23 -1.50 -6.30
C VAL A 201 -19.87 -0.14 -6.52
N LEU A 202 -20.77 -0.07 -7.49
CA LEU A 202 -21.71 1.02 -7.71
C LEU A 202 -22.52 1.29 -6.44
N GLY A 203 -23.21 0.26 -5.95
CA GLY A 203 -23.92 0.27 -4.67
C GLY A 203 -24.98 1.35 -4.52
N SER A 204 -25.41 1.57 -3.28
CA SER A 204 -26.53 2.44 -2.92
C SER A 204 -26.30 3.91 -3.25
N ASP A 205 -25.03 4.35 -3.33
CA ASP A 205 -24.72 5.70 -3.78
C ASP A 205 -25.05 5.90 -5.26
N PHE A 206 -24.86 4.88 -6.10
CA PHE A 206 -25.25 4.91 -7.51
C PHE A 206 -26.76 4.83 -7.68
N ASP A 207 -27.42 3.93 -6.94
CA ASP A 207 -28.88 3.81 -6.99
C ASP A 207 -29.57 5.13 -6.64
N ARG A 208 -29.08 5.81 -5.59
CA ARG A 208 -29.55 7.16 -5.22
C ARG A 208 -29.31 8.15 -6.36
N PHE A 209 -28.10 8.19 -6.91
CA PHE A 209 -27.75 9.08 -8.03
C PHE A 209 -28.64 8.89 -9.26
N VAL A 210 -29.01 7.66 -9.60
CA VAL A 210 -29.95 7.38 -10.68
C VAL A 210 -31.36 7.84 -10.30
N SER A 211 -31.81 7.54 -9.09
CA SER A 211 -33.18 7.84 -8.62
C SER A 211 -33.47 9.34 -8.49
N GLU A 212 -32.46 10.14 -8.15
CA GLU A 212 -32.56 11.60 -8.00
C GLU A 212 -32.55 12.35 -9.34
N GLY A 213 -32.31 11.64 -10.45
CA GLY A 213 -32.22 12.20 -11.78
C GLY A 213 -30.80 12.69 -12.08
N MET A 214 -30.08 11.94 -12.93
CA MET A 214 -28.69 12.25 -13.29
C MET A 214 -28.55 13.69 -13.81
N PRO A 215 -27.55 14.47 -13.34
CA PRO A 215 -27.35 15.85 -13.75
C PRO A 215 -26.96 15.96 -15.22
N GLU A 216 -27.06 17.16 -15.79
CA GLU A 216 -26.79 17.41 -17.21
C GLU A 216 -25.32 17.15 -17.61
N THR A 217 -24.39 17.16 -16.63
CA THR A 217 -22.99 16.75 -16.76
C THR A 217 -22.79 15.22 -16.86
N LYS A 218 -23.87 14.42 -16.95
CA LYS A 218 -23.88 12.95 -17.02
C LYS A 218 -23.04 12.31 -18.13
N LYS A 219 -22.54 13.08 -19.11
CA LYS A 219 -21.72 12.53 -20.20
C LYS A 219 -20.39 11.94 -19.73
N LEU A 220 -19.91 12.35 -18.55
CA LEU A 220 -18.68 11.84 -17.95
C LEU A 220 -18.99 10.75 -16.92
N TRP A 221 -19.13 9.53 -17.41
CA TRP A 221 -19.51 8.38 -16.57
C TRP A 221 -18.54 8.10 -15.43
N PHE A 222 -17.27 8.47 -15.60
CA PHE A 222 -16.24 8.30 -14.59
C PHE A 222 -16.37 9.27 -13.41
N PHE A 223 -17.39 10.13 -13.38
CA PHE A 223 -17.80 10.96 -12.24
C PHE A 223 -19.17 10.59 -11.66
N TRP A 224 -19.81 9.52 -12.13
CA TRP A 224 -21.09 9.09 -11.58
C TRP A 224 -20.92 8.59 -10.15
N ALA A 225 -21.74 9.09 -9.23
CA ALA A 225 -21.63 8.74 -7.83
C ALA A 225 -21.83 7.22 -7.63
N ALA A 226 -21.04 6.65 -6.74
CA ALA A 226 -20.96 5.22 -6.47
C ALA A 226 -20.22 4.99 -5.16
N ASN A 227 -20.37 3.82 -4.54
CA ASN A 227 -19.71 3.54 -3.26
C ASN A 227 -18.19 3.64 -3.34
N TYR A 228 -17.60 3.30 -4.49
CA TYR A 228 -16.16 3.43 -4.71
C TYR A 228 -15.65 4.90 -4.67
N PHE A 229 -16.54 5.91 -4.64
CA PHE A 229 -16.17 7.31 -4.38
C PHE A 229 -16.13 7.70 -2.90
N ARG A 230 -16.56 6.84 -1.99
CA ARG A 230 -16.44 7.09 -0.54
C ARG A 230 -14.97 7.24 -0.14
N TYR A 231 -14.72 8.10 0.84
CA TYR A 231 -13.36 8.45 1.27
C TYR A 231 -13.27 8.52 2.80
N GLY A 232 -12.07 8.78 3.32
CA GLY A 232 -11.85 8.92 4.76
C GLY A 232 -11.84 7.58 5.51
N ARG A 233 -11.76 7.65 6.84
CA ARG A 233 -11.62 6.49 7.73
C ARG A 233 -12.81 5.53 7.64
N GLU A 234 -13.99 6.07 7.40
CA GLU A 234 -15.25 5.31 7.30
C GLU A 234 -15.33 4.43 6.05
N SER A 235 -14.55 4.74 5.02
CA SER A 235 -14.39 3.89 3.82
C SER A 235 -13.33 2.80 3.97
N GLU A 236 -12.61 2.73 5.10
CA GLU A 236 -11.61 1.67 5.31
C GLU A 236 -12.29 0.34 5.62
N ARG A 237 -11.79 -0.73 4.98
CA ARG A 237 -12.27 -2.10 5.20
C ARG A 237 -11.12 -2.98 5.64
N GLU A 238 -11.41 -3.93 6.50
CA GLU A 238 -10.40 -4.89 6.96
C GLU A 238 -10.10 -5.91 5.86
N ALA A 239 -8.82 -6.25 5.71
CA ALA A 239 -8.35 -7.32 4.85
C ALA A 239 -7.12 -8.00 5.48
N SER A 240 -6.82 -9.22 5.05
CA SER A 240 -5.55 -9.91 5.28
C SER A 240 -4.73 -9.86 3.99
N ALA A 241 -3.43 -9.59 4.10
CA ALA A 241 -2.50 -9.56 2.98
C ALA A 241 -1.43 -10.64 3.13
N ASN A 242 -1.37 -11.59 2.20
CA ASN A 242 -0.20 -12.45 2.02
C ASN A 242 0.72 -11.84 0.96
N PHE A 243 1.97 -11.56 1.33
CA PHE A 243 2.98 -11.03 0.43
C PHE A 243 3.95 -12.14 0.00
N PHE A 244 4.26 -12.19 -1.30
CA PHE A 244 5.23 -13.09 -1.89
C PHE A 244 6.24 -12.30 -2.72
N ASP A 245 7.53 -12.64 -2.62
CA ASP A 245 8.58 -12.01 -3.43
C ASP A 245 8.56 -12.47 -4.90
N ALA A 246 9.48 -11.94 -5.70
CA ALA A 246 9.61 -12.30 -7.11
C ALA A 246 10.06 -13.76 -7.36
N ASP A 247 10.62 -14.41 -6.34
CA ASP A 247 10.95 -15.83 -6.31
C ASP A 247 9.79 -16.67 -5.74
N HIS A 248 8.63 -16.04 -5.48
CA HIS A 248 7.42 -16.63 -4.89
C HIS A 248 7.60 -17.19 -3.47
N ARG A 249 8.59 -16.70 -2.73
CA ARG A 249 8.75 -17.00 -1.30
C ARG A 249 7.75 -16.20 -0.48
N PHE A 250 7.16 -16.83 0.52
CA PHE A 250 6.28 -16.16 1.48
C PHE A 250 7.06 -15.18 2.35
N LEU A 251 6.59 -13.93 2.42
CA LEU A 251 7.23 -12.86 3.18
C LEU A 251 6.52 -12.59 4.50
N CYS A 252 5.21 -12.34 4.46
CA CYS A 252 4.38 -12.21 5.65
C CYS A 252 2.89 -12.36 5.34
N ASN A 253 2.12 -12.70 6.37
CA ASN A 253 0.68 -12.48 6.45
C ASN A 253 0.43 -11.32 7.41
N GLN A 254 -0.47 -10.39 7.06
CA GLN A 254 -0.80 -9.28 7.93
C GLN A 254 -2.24 -8.78 7.77
N ASN A 255 -2.95 -8.57 8.89
CA ASN A 255 -4.24 -7.88 8.88
C ASN A 255 -4.04 -6.37 8.74
N ILE A 256 -4.77 -5.78 7.80
CA ILE A 256 -4.59 -4.41 7.34
C ILE A 256 -5.92 -3.76 7.01
N GLY A 257 -5.90 -2.44 6.85
CA GLY A 257 -7.01 -1.70 6.25
C GLY A 257 -6.79 -1.50 4.75
N ILE A 258 -7.85 -1.54 3.94
CA ILE A 258 -7.84 -1.20 2.54
C ILE A 258 -8.84 -0.08 2.21
N ARG A 259 -8.51 0.77 1.24
CA ARG A 259 -9.40 1.79 0.66
C ARG A 259 -9.15 1.94 -0.83
N ILE A 260 -10.18 2.27 -1.60
CA ILE A 260 -10.01 2.69 -3.00
C ILE A 260 -9.16 3.97 -3.06
N GLN A 261 -8.23 4.02 -4.01
CA GLN A 261 -7.38 5.17 -4.29
C GLN A 261 -7.78 5.85 -5.59
N GLY A 262 -7.61 7.18 -5.63
CA GLY A 262 -7.77 8.00 -6.83
C GLY A 262 -8.83 9.08 -6.67
N HIS A 263 -9.21 9.67 -7.79
CA HIS A 263 -10.36 10.56 -7.93
C HIS A 263 -11.25 10.01 -9.05
N ALA A 264 -11.22 10.55 -10.27
CA ALA A 264 -11.96 10.00 -11.42
C ALA A 264 -11.62 8.52 -11.71
N SER A 265 -10.35 8.13 -11.54
CA SER A 265 -9.88 6.75 -11.77
C SER A 265 -10.53 5.70 -10.87
N ARG A 266 -11.23 6.09 -9.80
CA ARG A 266 -12.00 5.15 -8.97
C ARG A 266 -13.12 4.47 -9.75
N SER A 267 -13.56 5.06 -10.86
CA SER A 267 -14.52 4.44 -11.77
C SER A 267 -13.90 3.40 -12.71
N ASN A 268 -12.59 3.40 -12.91
CA ASN A 268 -11.90 2.45 -13.78
C ASN A 268 -11.72 1.08 -13.11
N ASN A 269 -11.43 0.05 -13.91
CA ASN A 269 -11.14 -1.29 -13.44
C ASN A 269 -9.85 -1.83 -14.10
N PRO A 270 -8.99 -2.51 -13.35
CA PRO A 270 -9.05 -2.70 -11.90
C PRO A 270 -8.68 -1.39 -11.15
N LYS A 271 -9.11 -1.24 -9.89
CA LYS A 271 -8.98 -0.01 -9.09
C LYS A 271 -7.70 -0.03 -8.28
N SER A 272 -7.06 1.12 -8.13
CA SER A 272 -5.95 1.28 -7.20
C SER A 272 -6.42 1.13 -5.74
N LEU A 273 -5.59 0.53 -4.90
CA LEU A 273 -5.90 0.23 -3.49
C LEU A 273 -4.81 0.78 -2.57
N ASN A 274 -5.21 1.61 -1.61
CA ASN A 274 -4.36 1.96 -0.49
C ASN A 274 -4.44 0.88 0.59
N LEU A 275 -3.30 0.39 1.04
CA LEU A 275 -3.14 -0.54 2.17
C LEU A 275 -2.64 0.24 3.40
N TYR A 276 -3.15 -0.10 4.58
CA TYR A 276 -2.84 0.59 5.83
C TYR A 276 -2.48 -0.42 6.93
N ALA A 277 -1.23 -0.40 7.40
CA ALA A 277 -0.83 -1.13 8.60
C ALA A 277 -1.19 -0.31 9.84
N ARG A 278 -2.05 -0.84 10.71
CA ARG A 278 -2.56 -0.13 11.89
C ARG A 278 -2.79 -1.07 13.06
N LYS A 279 -2.48 -0.55 14.25
CA LYS A 279 -2.59 -1.31 15.51
C LYS A 279 -4.00 -1.85 15.76
N SER A 280 -5.02 -1.23 15.18
CA SER A 280 -6.41 -1.68 15.30
C SER A 280 -6.70 -3.02 14.61
N TYR A 281 -5.83 -3.49 13.71
CA TYR A 281 -6.03 -4.73 12.96
C TYR A 281 -5.25 -5.91 13.56
N ASP A 282 -3.97 -5.72 13.82
CA ASP A 282 -3.05 -6.78 14.27
C ASP A 282 -2.06 -6.31 15.37
N GLY A 283 -2.30 -5.13 15.95
CA GLY A 283 -1.38 -4.52 16.91
C GLY A 283 -0.16 -3.81 16.29
N ASN A 284 0.09 -3.95 14.98
CA ASN A 284 1.25 -3.38 14.30
C ASN A 284 0.94 -2.03 13.64
N SER A 285 1.88 -1.09 13.70
CA SER A 285 1.72 0.22 13.04
C SER A 285 2.51 0.37 11.74
N SER A 286 3.08 -0.72 11.23
CA SER A 286 3.86 -0.79 9.98
C SER A 286 3.74 -2.19 9.38
N PHE A 287 4.07 -2.32 8.10
CA PHE A 287 4.18 -3.64 7.48
C PHE A 287 5.31 -4.46 8.13
N GLN A 288 5.06 -5.73 8.40
CA GLN A 288 5.99 -6.60 9.13
C GLN A 288 7.00 -7.32 8.22
N CYS A 289 6.72 -7.45 6.92
CA CYS A 289 7.71 -7.94 5.98
C CYS A 289 8.53 -6.81 5.35
N ARG A 290 9.79 -7.14 5.02
CA ARG A 290 10.59 -6.30 4.12
C ARG A 290 10.13 -6.56 2.70
N LEU A 291 9.60 -5.52 2.08
CA LEU A 291 9.29 -5.52 0.66
C LEU A 291 10.52 -4.92 -0.03
N ASP A 292 11.23 -5.68 -0.86
CA ASP A 292 12.55 -5.31 -1.38
C ASP A 292 12.61 -3.93 -2.09
N HIS A 293 11.47 -3.44 -2.57
CA HIS A 293 11.35 -2.13 -3.21
C HIS A 293 11.22 -0.95 -2.22
N LEU A 294 10.79 -1.19 -0.98
CA LEU A 294 10.62 -0.18 0.07
C LEU A 294 11.79 -0.21 1.07
N PRO A 295 12.56 0.89 1.20
CA PRO A 295 13.75 0.91 2.04
C PRO A 295 13.46 1.07 3.55
N TYR A 296 12.20 1.19 3.97
CA TYR A 296 11.82 1.43 5.36
C TYR A 296 10.48 0.79 5.74
N PRO A 297 10.19 0.59 7.05
CA PRO A 297 8.93 0.03 7.52
C PRO A 297 7.78 0.98 7.24
N GLU A 298 7.13 0.77 6.10
CA GLU A 298 6.03 1.60 5.66
C GLU A 298 4.78 1.40 6.52
N LYS A 299 4.04 2.48 6.75
CA LYS A 299 2.71 2.40 7.38
C LYS A 299 1.61 2.26 6.33
N ARG A 300 1.92 2.64 5.09
CA ARG A 300 0.98 2.72 4.00
C ARG A 300 1.68 2.31 2.70
N LEU A 301 0.98 1.52 1.90
CA LEU A 301 1.41 1.15 0.56
C LEU A 301 0.26 1.41 -0.40
N ASN A 302 0.54 1.67 -1.67
CA ASN A 302 -0.47 1.73 -2.72
C ASN A 302 -0.25 0.58 -3.71
N LEU A 303 -1.29 -0.19 -4.01
CA LEU A 303 -1.34 -1.01 -5.22
C LEU A 303 -1.97 -0.16 -6.31
N PHE A 304 -1.13 0.42 -7.16
CA PHE A 304 -1.55 1.31 -8.22
C PHE A 304 -1.86 0.53 -9.50
N SER A 305 -3.06 0.72 -10.06
CA SER A 305 -3.52 0.03 -11.26
C SER A 305 -3.32 0.83 -12.56
N GLY A 306 -2.48 1.86 -12.57
CA GLY A 306 -2.29 2.74 -13.74
C GLY A 306 -3.20 3.96 -13.79
N GLY A 307 -4.11 4.13 -12.82
CA GLY A 307 -4.94 5.35 -12.72
C GLY A 307 -5.84 5.56 -13.95
N SER A 308 -5.57 6.61 -14.72
CA SER A 308 -6.29 6.86 -15.99
C SER A 308 -5.65 6.16 -17.19
N ASP A 309 -4.40 5.71 -17.09
CA ASP A 309 -3.70 4.96 -18.13
C ASP A 309 -4.06 3.46 -18.08
N GLN A 310 -5.27 3.15 -18.55
CA GLN A 310 -5.82 1.79 -18.53
C GLN A 310 -5.28 0.87 -19.64
N ASP A 311 -4.58 1.45 -20.62
CA ASP A 311 -4.03 0.70 -21.76
C ASP A 311 -2.62 0.20 -21.47
N THR A 312 -1.71 1.11 -21.09
CA THR A 312 -0.31 0.73 -20.91
C THR A 312 0.02 0.41 -19.47
N LEU A 313 -0.66 1.03 -18.49
CA LEU A 313 -0.39 0.88 -17.05
C LEU A 313 1.04 1.30 -16.63
N PHE A 314 1.85 1.89 -17.51
CA PHE A 314 3.29 2.12 -17.29
C PHE A 314 3.72 3.59 -17.35
N ARG A 315 2.86 4.53 -17.74
CA ARG A 315 3.25 5.94 -17.92
C ARG A 315 3.78 6.57 -16.63
N ASP A 316 3.05 6.43 -15.51
CA ASP A 316 3.48 6.94 -14.20
C ASP A 316 4.78 6.29 -13.71
N TYR A 317 4.95 4.98 -13.95
CA TYR A 317 6.19 4.27 -13.64
C TYR A 317 7.38 4.91 -14.33
N LEU A 318 7.26 5.14 -15.65
CA LEU A 318 8.34 5.70 -16.46
C LEU A 318 8.65 7.13 -16.04
N ALA A 319 7.62 7.96 -15.82
CA ALA A 319 7.79 9.33 -15.35
C ALA A 319 8.55 9.37 -14.02
N MET A 320 8.14 8.58 -13.02
CA MET A 320 8.88 8.50 -11.76
C MET A 320 10.26 7.91 -11.92
N HIS A 321 10.43 6.85 -12.73
CA HIS A 321 11.72 6.19 -12.91
C HIS A 321 12.76 7.13 -13.51
N PHE A 322 12.40 7.91 -14.53
CA PHE A 322 13.30 8.88 -15.13
C PHE A 322 13.50 10.12 -14.25
N GLY A 323 12.45 10.57 -13.56
CA GLY A 323 12.53 11.70 -12.63
C GLY A 323 13.44 11.47 -11.41
N LYS A 324 13.75 10.21 -11.05
CA LYS A 324 14.58 9.87 -9.87
C LYS A 324 15.95 10.55 -9.80
N LYS A 325 16.49 11.01 -10.93
CA LYS A 325 17.80 11.67 -11.02
C LYS A 325 17.71 13.19 -10.97
N GLU A 326 16.51 13.74 -11.00
CA GLU A 326 16.24 15.17 -11.03
C GLU A 326 16.11 15.77 -9.63
N ASN A 327 16.08 17.10 -9.55
CA ASN A 327 16.05 17.84 -8.28
C ASN A 327 14.64 17.98 -7.66
N PHE A 328 13.69 17.11 -7.99
CA PHE A 328 12.35 17.08 -7.40
C PHE A 328 12.06 15.72 -6.76
N SER A 329 10.96 15.65 -6.01
CA SER A 329 10.57 14.43 -5.30
C SER A 329 9.82 13.47 -6.23
N THR A 330 10.16 12.19 -6.17
CA THR A 330 9.53 11.10 -6.95
C THR A 330 9.20 9.93 -6.04
N MET A 331 8.15 9.17 -6.33
CA MET A 331 7.83 7.94 -5.61
C MET A 331 8.43 6.71 -6.31
N ARG A 332 8.79 5.68 -5.55
CA ARG A 332 9.14 4.38 -6.14
C ARG A 332 7.89 3.60 -6.51
N PHE A 333 7.97 2.95 -7.66
CA PHE A 333 7.04 1.95 -8.14
C PHE A 333 7.75 0.62 -8.37
N SER A 334 7.10 -0.49 -8.05
CA SER A 334 7.58 -1.86 -8.29
C SER A 334 6.42 -2.74 -8.77
N PRO A 335 6.56 -3.52 -9.85
CA PRO A 335 5.47 -4.33 -10.37
C PRO A 335 5.06 -5.44 -9.40
N CYS A 336 3.78 -5.78 -9.38
CA CYS A 336 3.23 -6.93 -8.67
C CYS A 336 1.96 -7.46 -9.33
N LEU A 337 1.59 -8.69 -8.99
CA LEU A 337 0.31 -9.26 -9.36
C LEU A 337 -0.61 -9.28 -8.14
N LEU A 338 -1.86 -8.86 -8.32
CA LEU A 338 -2.87 -8.90 -7.25
C LEU A 338 -3.81 -10.08 -7.45
N PHE A 339 -4.04 -10.85 -6.39
CA PHE A 339 -5.19 -11.74 -6.25
C PHE A 339 -6.12 -11.16 -5.18
N LEU A 340 -7.38 -10.96 -5.51
CA LEU A 340 -8.41 -10.47 -4.59
C LEU A 340 -9.40 -11.60 -4.30
N ASN A 341 -9.52 -11.99 -3.04
CA ASN A 341 -10.35 -13.14 -2.60
C ASN A 341 -10.13 -14.40 -3.43
N GLY A 342 -8.88 -14.67 -3.80
CA GLY A 342 -8.49 -15.88 -4.52
C GLY A 342 -8.50 -15.76 -6.03
N GLU A 343 -9.04 -14.68 -6.61
CA GLU A 343 -9.11 -14.50 -8.06
C GLU A 343 -8.07 -13.50 -8.56
N TYR A 344 -7.42 -13.81 -9.69
CA TYR A 344 -6.50 -12.89 -10.33
C TYR A 344 -7.21 -11.59 -10.67
N TRP A 345 -6.69 -10.49 -10.12
CA TRP A 345 -7.32 -9.18 -10.18
C TRP A 345 -6.58 -8.21 -11.11
N GLY A 346 -5.33 -8.51 -11.45
CA GLY A 346 -4.59 -7.78 -12.46
C GLY A 346 -3.12 -7.54 -12.12
N PHE A 347 -2.47 -6.87 -13.07
CA PHE A 347 -1.15 -6.29 -12.88
C PHE A 347 -1.29 -4.96 -12.15
N TYR A 348 -0.43 -4.76 -11.16
CA TYR A 348 -0.39 -3.59 -10.32
C TYR A 348 1.05 -3.14 -10.15
N GLN A 349 1.22 -1.93 -9.62
CA GLN A 349 2.49 -1.45 -9.14
C GLN A 349 2.38 -1.10 -7.66
N MET A 350 3.20 -1.72 -6.82
CA MET A 350 3.42 -1.31 -5.46
C MET A 350 4.14 0.04 -5.46
N ALA A 351 3.48 1.08 -4.96
CA ALA A 351 3.97 2.44 -4.97
C ALA A 351 4.18 3.00 -3.54
N GLU A 352 5.29 3.71 -3.35
CA GLU A 352 5.50 4.58 -2.18
C GLU A 352 4.40 5.64 -2.09
N ARG A 353 4.21 6.20 -0.89
CA ARG A 353 3.31 7.34 -0.68
C ARG A 353 4.08 8.51 -0.12
N TYR A 354 3.75 9.71 -0.59
CA TYR A 354 4.19 10.95 0.04
C TYR A 354 3.50 11.11 1.40
N ASP A 355 4.11 10.55 2.43
CA ASP A 355 3.78 10.77 3.83
C ASP A 355 4.99 11.30 4.61
N ALA A 356 4.79 11.58 5.89
CA ALA A 356 5.86 12.13 6.73
C ALA A 356 7.10 11.20 6.81
N LEU A 357 6.91 9.88 6.71
CA LEU A 357 8.01 8.92 6.74
C LEU A 357 8.78 8.89 5.43
N TYR A 358 8.10 9.04 4.29
CA TYR A 358 8.76 9.24 3.00
C TYR A 358 9.73 10.42 3.07
N PHE A 359 9.27 11.60 3.50
CA PHE A 359 10.13 12.77 3.55
C PHE A 359 11.25 12.63 4.57
N ALA A 360 10.96 12.07 5.75
CA ALA A 360 11.98 11.79 6.77
C ALA A 360 13.06 10.82 6.27
N HIS A 361 12.68 9.80 5.51
CA HIS A 361 13.61 8.82 4.97
C HIS A 361 14.47 9.41 3.84
N HIS A 362 13.83 10.00 2.82
CA HIS A 362 14.50 10.47 1.61
C HIS A 362 15.27 11.77 1.81
N TYR A 363 14.80 12.66 2.69
CA TYR A 363 15.40 13.99 2.91
C TYR A 363 16.01 14.20 4.30
N ARG A 364 15.94 13.18 5.19
CA ARG A 364 16.51 13.24 6.56
C ARG A 364 15.99 14.42 7.38
N VAL A 365 14.70 14.73 7.23
CA VAL A 365 13.99 15.79 7.98
C VAL A 365 13.14 15.20 9.09
N ASN A 366 12.80 16.00 10.11
CA ASN A 366 11.83 15.59 11.14
C ASN A 366 10.43 15.40 10.51
N PRO A 367 9.80 14.21 10.61
CA PRO A 367 8.47 13.94 10.04
C PRO A 367 7.38 14.91 10.54
N ASP A 368 7.46 15.39 11.79
CA ASP A 368 6.46 16.31 12.35
C ASP A 368 6.62 17.77 11.86
N ASN A 369 7.75 18.05 11.20
CA ASN A 369 8.08 19.36 10.65
C ASN A 369 7.80 19.47 9.14
N VAL A 370 7.29 18.41 8.50
CA VAL A 370 7.04 18.40 7.05
C VAL A 370 5.69 19.06 6.74
N VAL A 371 5.70 19.95 5.75
CA VAL A 371 4.51 20.49 5.09
C VAL A 371 4.52 20.01 3.64
N TYR A 372 3.44 19.36 3.20
CA TYR A 372 3.24 18.95 1.81
C TYR A 372 1.89 19.48 1.33
N ILE A 373 1.94 20.30 0.29
CA ILE A 373 0.77 20.83 -0.40
C ILE A 373 0.60 20.07 -1.72
N LYS A 374 -0.63 19.67 -2.00
CA LYS A 374 -1.03 18.94 -3.19
C LYS A 374 -2.34 19.52 -3.69
N GLU A 375 -2.42 19.90 -4.98
CA GLU A 375 -3.63 20.51 -5.56
C GLU A 375 -4.13 21.74 -4.77
N GLY A 376 -3.21 22.55 -4.23
CA GLY A 376 -3.57 23.71 -3.42
C GLY A 376 -4.11 23.38 -2.01
N GLU A 377 -4.10 22.12 -1.59
CA GLU A 377 -4.54 21.70 -0.25
C GLU A 377 -3.37 21.15 0.58
N VAL A 378 -3.43 21.32 1.90
CA VAL A 378 -2.46 20.72 2.83
C VAL A 378 -2.72 19.22 2.92
N ASN A 379 -1.81 18.42 2.36
CA ASN A 379 -1.86 16.97 2.41
C ASN A 379 -1.11 16.41 3.64
N LEU A 380 -0.02 17.06 4.04
CA LEU A 380 0.68 16.83 5.31
C LEU A 380 0.99 18.17 5.97
N GLY A 381 0.72 18.29 7.27
CA GLY A 381 0.90 19.52 8.03
C GLY A 381 -0.38 19.92 8.75
N LEU A 382 -0.40 21.18 9.21
CA LEU A 382 -1.55 21.85 9.81
C LEU A 382 -2.33 22.56 8.70
N SER A 383 -3.64 22.69 8.85
CA SER A 383 -4.45 23.46 7.88
C SER A 383 -3.97 24.91 7.70
N SER A 384 -3.40 25.50 8.76
CA SER A 384 -2.80 26.84 8.72
C SER A 384 -1.51 26.92 7.89
N ASP A 385 -0.85 25.80 7.60
CA ASP A 385 0.39 25.78 6.82
C ASP A 385 0.15 26.17 5.36
N LEU A 386 -1.10 26.15 4.86
CA LEU A 386 -1.45 26.63 3.52
C LEU A 386 -1.03 28.08 3.30
N ALA A 387 -1.16 28.92 4.34
CA ALA A 387 -0.79 30.33 4.29
C ALA A 387 0.68 30.54 3.90
N LEU A 388 1.58 29.61 4.25
CA LEU A 388 3.00 29.68 3.87
C LEU A 388 3.22 29.67 2.36
N TYR A 389 2.32 29.04 1.60
CA TYR A 389 2.38 28.99 0.14
C TYR A 389 1.60 30.13 -0.48
N GLU A 390 0.39 30.41 0.00
CA GLU A 390 -0.44 31.52 -0.49
C GLU A 390 0.27 32.87 -0.33
N GLU A 391 0.95 33.11 0.80
CA GLU A 391 1.74 34.31 1.02
C GLU A 391 2.93 34.42 0.05
N LEU A 392 3.57 33.30 -0.29
CA LEU A 392 4.65 33.28 -1.27
C LEU A 392 4.13 33.59 -2.67
N GLN A 393 3.05 32.93 -3.09
CA GLN A 393 2.43 33.17 -4.40
C GLN A 393 1.99 34.62 -4.53
N LYS A 394 1.29 35.14 -3.51
CA LYS A 394 0.85 36.54 -3.45
C LYS A 394 2.05 37.48 -3.55
N TRP A 395 3.09 37.27 -2.74
CA TRP A 395 4.28 38.12 -2.75
C TRP A 395 4.99 38.11 -4.11
N ILE A 396 5.17 36.94 -4.74
CA ILE A 396 5.77 36.87 -6.08
C ILE A 396 4.91 37.61 -7.11
N SER A 397 3.58 37.46 -7.06
CA SER A 397 2.67 38.11 -8.01
C SER A 397 2.60 39.63 -7.88
N GLU A 398 2.87 40.16 -6.68
CA GLU A 398 2.82 41.59 -6.36
C GLU A 398 4.18 42.30 -6.50
N ASN A 399 5.26 41.58 -6.84
CA ASN A 399 6.61 42.14 -6.92
C ASN A 399 7.27 41.84 -8.27
N ASP A 400 7.92 42.84 -8.87
CA ASP A 400 8.64 42.69 -10.14
C ASP A 400 9.92 41.85 -9.95
N MET A 401 9.96 40.68 -10.58
CA MET A 401 11.10 39.75 -10.51
C MET A 401 12.30 40.18 -11.38
N THR A 402 12.17 41.24 -12.19
CA THR A 402 13.32 41.86 -12.87
C THR A 402 14.19 42.67 -11.90
N VAL A 403 13.67 43.01 -10.72
CA VAL A 403 14.42 43.64 -9.63
C VAL A 403 15.28 42.59 -8.91
N PRO A 404 16.62 42.74 -8.87
CA PRO A 404 17.52 41.72 -8.32
C PRO A 404 17.24 41.31 -6.87
N GLU A 405 16.84 42.26 -6.02
CA GLU A 405 16.52 42.01 -4.61
C GLU A 405 15.27 41.15 -4.46
N ASN A 406 14.25 41.38 -5.30
CA ASN A 406 13.05 40.57 -5.31
C ASN A 406 13.36 39.16 -5.80
N TYR A 407 14.10 39.03 -6.89
CA TYR A 407 14.52 37.73 -7.41
C TYR A 407 15.30 36.93 -6.36
N LYS A 408 16.27 37.56 -5.68
CA LYS A 408 17.04 36.93 -4.61
C LYS A 408 16.14 36.42 -3.47
N LYS A 409 15.16 37.22 -3.04
CA LYS A 409 14.22 36.82 -1.99
C LYS A 409 13.31 35.66 -2.42
N ALA A 410 12.96 35.56 -3.70
CA ALA A 410 12.28 34.37 -4.23
C ALA A 410 13.18 33.13 -4.15
N CYS A 411 14.46 33.23 -4.54
CA CYS A 411 15.43 32.14 -4.45
C CYS A 411 15.77 31.69 -3.00
N GLU A 412 15.50 32.54 -2.01
CA GLU A 412 15.60 32.19 -0.59
C GLU A 412 14.41 31.35 -0.11
N LYS A 413 13.26 31.40 -0.80
CA LYS A 413 12.02 30.70 -0.43
C LYS A 413 11.71 29.48 -1.29
N ILE A 414 12.26 29.42 -2.50
CA ILE A 414 12.07 28.35 -3.46
C ILE A 414 13.42 27.69 -3.73
N ASP A 415 13.45 26.36 -3.75
CA ASP A 415 14.58 25.61 -4.28
C ASP A 415 14.53 25.70 -5.82
N MET A 416 15.33 26.60 -6.39
CA MET A 416 15.29 26.91 -7.82
C MET A 416 15.70 25.73 -8.70
N ASP A 417 16.62 24.88 -8.22
CA ASP A 417 17.00 23.66 -8.93
C ASP A 417 15.81 22.70 -8.99
N SER A 418 15.07 22.58 -7.89
CA SER A 418 13.83 21.80 -7.85
C SER A 418 12.76 22.32 -8.81
N LEU A 419 12.52 23.65 -8.80
CA LEU A 419 11.57 24.28 -9.70
C LEU A 419 11.94 24.07 -11.17
N LEU A 420 13.20 24.36 -11.54
CA LEU A 420 13.63 24.29 -12.93
C LEU A 420 13.64 22.84 -13.45
N SER A 421 14.16 21.89 -12.68
CA SER A 421 14.12 20.47 -13.04
C SER A 421 12.68 19.97 -13.19
N TYR A 422 11.78 20.33 -12.27
CA TYR A 422 10.39 19.90 -12.32
C TYR A 422 9.65 20.45 -13.53
N TYR A 423 9.76 21.76 -13.80
CA TYR A 423 9.13 22.39 -14.96
C TYR A 423 9.69 21.83 -16.28
N ALA A 424 11.01 21.65 -16.37
CA ALA A 424 11.62 21.05 -17.56
C ALA A 424 11.12 19.61 -17.78
N PHE A 425 10.97 18.83 -16.71
CA PHE A 425 10.50 17.46 -16.79
C PHE A 425 9.02 17.35 -17.16
N GLU A 426 8.13 18.14 -16.55
CA GLU A 426 6.70 18.20 -16.88
C GLU A 426 6.47 18.56 -18.36
N ILE A 427 7.25 19.54 -18.87
CA ILE A 427 7.24 19.90 -20.29
C ILE A 427 7.74 18.73 -21.15
N TYR A 428 8.82 18.07 -20.75
CA TYR A 428 9.42 16.95 -21.49
C TYR A 428 8.46 15.75 -21.61
N ILE A 429 7.75 15.41 -20.53
CA ILE A 429 6.78 14.30 -20.54
C ILE A 429 5.41 14.70 -21.10
N ALA A 430 5.23 15.99 -21.44
CA ALA A 430 4.01 16.56 -21.99
C ALA A 430 2.76 16.28 -21.12
N ASN A 431 2.86 16.52 -19.81
CA ASN A 431 1.73 16.40 -18.89
C ASN A 431 0.67 17.47 -19.19
N GLY A 432 -0.45 17.06 -19.80
CA GLY A 432 -1.47 17.97 -20.31
C GLY A 432 -2.36 18.63 -19.25
N ASP A 433 -2.44 18.07 -18.03
CA ASP A 433 -3.21 18.65 -16.92
C ASP A 433 -2.38 19.67 -16.13
N TRP A 434 -1.05 19.56 -16.21
CA TRP A 434 -0.13 20.53 -15.64
C TRP A 434 0.03 21.74 -16.59
N PRO A 435 0.12 23.00 -16.09
CA PRO A 435 0.27 23.41 -14.70
C PRO A 435 -1.06 23.74 -13.98
N PHE A 436 -2.22 23.44 -14.59
CA PHE A 436 -3.52 23.76 -14.00
C PHE A 436 -3.88 22.86 -12.81
N SER A 437 -3.40 21.62 -12.84
CA SER A 437 -3.52 20.59 -11.80
C SER A 437 -2.22 19.78 -11.74
N ASN A 438 -2.20 18.70 -10.97
CA ASN A 438 -1.04 17.85 -10.70
C ASN A 438 0.16 18.60 -10.12
N VAL A 439 -0.09 19.67 -9.34
CA VAL A 439 0.96 20.46 -8.69
C VAL A 439 1.14 20.05 -7.24
N GLY A 440 2.36 19.65 -6.90
CA GLY A 440 2.75 19.21 -5.57
C GLY A 440 4.04 19.84 -5.12
N LEU A 441 4.10 20.28 -3.86
CA LEU A 441 5.27 20.90 -3.29
C LEU A 441 5.37 20.67 -1.79
N TRP A 442 6.59 20.53 -1.28
CA TRP A 442 6.85 20.31 0.13
C TRP A 442 7.95 21.24 0.66
N ARG A 443 7.96 21.43 1.98
CA ARG A 443 9.01 22.13 2.73
C ARG A 443 9.07 21.63 4.17
N THR A 444 10.08 22.07 4.93
CA THR A 444 10.00 22.05 6.40
C THR A 444 9.33 23.32 6.91
N ARG A 445 8.46 23.21 7.92
CA ARG A 445 7.77 24.37 8.53
C ARG A 445 8.81 25.29 9.17
N GLU A 446 9.59 24.74 10.08
CA GLU A 446 10.68 25.41 10.78
C GLU A 446 12.04 25.10 10.13
N THR A 447 12.97 26.04 10.24
CA THR A 447 14.35 25.85 9.77
C THR A 447 15.18 25.09 10.80
N GLY A 448 16.13 24.30 10.31
CA GLY A 448 16.99 23.43 11.09
C GLY A 448 18.43 23.45 10.57
N LYS A 449 19.19 22.42 10.89
CA LYS A 449 20.61 22.30 10.50
C LYS A 449 20.81 21.38 9.30
N GLY A 450 19.82 20.54 8.99
CA GLY A 450 19.86 19.64 7.84
C GLY A 450 19.77 20.39 6.51
N LYS A 451 20.34 19.79 5.46
CA LYS A 451 20.32 20.32 4.09
C LYS A 451 18.92 20.74 3.62
N TYR A 452 17.92 19.93 3.96
CA TYR A 452 16.53 20.12 3.53
C TYR A 452 15.65 20.76 4.62
N GLU A 453 16.24 21.20 5.73
CA GLU A 453 15.57 21.93 6.80
C GLU A 453 15.73 23.45 6.61
N ASP A 454 15.75 23.92 5.37
CA ASP A 454 15.99 25.33 5.02
C ASP A 454 14.70 26.13 4.80
N GLY A 455 13.54 25.50 4.97
CA GLY A 455 12.23 26.12 4.77
C GLY A 455 11.91 26.46 3.31
N LYS A 456 12.68 25.94 2.34
CA LYS A 456 12.41 26.16 0.92
C LYS A 456 11.36 25.20 0.38
N TRP A 457 10.51 25.71 -0.51
CA TRP A 457 9.57 24.92 -1.29
C TRP A 457 10.29 24.13 -2.39
N ARG A 458 9.97 22.83 -2.47
CA ARG A 458 10.49 21.86 -3.44
C ARG A 458 9.36 21.12 -4.11
N TYR A 459 9.48 20.86 -5.40
CA TYR A 459 8.42 20.22 -6.16
C TYR A 459 8.38 18.70 -5.97
N VAL A 460 7.20 18.15 -6.19
CA VAL A 460 6.85 16.74 -6.05
C VAL A 460 6.10 16.32 -7.30
N LEU A 461 6.66 15.38 -8.07
CA LEU A 461 5.96 14.73 -9.17
C LEU A 461 5.02 13.66 -8.59
N PHE A 462 3.76 13.61 -9.00
CA PHE A 462 2.81 12.61 -8.48
C PHE A 462 1.75 12.15 -9.46
#